data_AF-A0A3Q1IPE9-F1
#
_entry.id   AF-A0A3Q1IPE9-F1
#
_cell.length_a   1.000
_cell.length_b   1.000
_cell.length_c   1.000
_cell.angle_alpha   90.00
_cell.angle_beta   90.00
_cell.angle_gamma   90.00
#
_symmetry.space_group_name_H-M   'P 1'
#
loop_
_entity.id
_entity.type
_entity.pdbx_description
1 polymer ?
#
loop_
_entity_poly.entity_id
_entity_poly.type
_entity_poly.pdbx_seq_one_letter_code
_entity_poly.pdbx_strand_id
1 'polypeptide(L)'
;MEGESGDITMTSANRKCSAVTGSGRKIKDNTADWHNLILKWEKVNEEGFSTAAKIINIRRCQSEDQLVNKSPSFSSPATAVSAATGGAAELQDACCKLQDIVNKMVAIVTKMESLMTSQRGVQDLEEFQFGPEGRKIPLFHTWNTKQFESTSCFLLDIYSQELKLKQTILQELAHTTTSDLCMVYLSCWLHQPFIHPQTRLTLEALLLETGHRPL
;
A
#
# COMPACT_ATOMS: atom_id res chain seq x y z
N MET A 1 -69.07 11.01 15.03
CA MET A 1 -67.92 10.84 14.12
C MET A 1 -66.75 11.50 14.81
N GLU A 2 -66.02 10.70 15.58
CA GLU A 2 -64.78 11.11 16.23
C GLU A 2 -63.65 11.06 15.20
N GLY A 3 -62.69 11.99 15.34
CA GLY A 3 -61.53 12.11 14.48
C GLY A 3 -60.51 13.05 15.09
N GLU A 4 -59.89 12.61 16.19
CA GLU A 4 -58.69 13.23 16.77
C GLU A 4 -57.53 13.15 15.76
N SER A 5 -56.92 14.30 15.46
CA SER A 5 -55.66 14.40 14.74
C SER A 5 -54.54 14.61 15.75
N GLY A 6 -53.82 13.53 16.08
CA GLY A 6 -52.64 13.56 16.94
C GLY A 6 -51.39 13.95 16.14
N ASP A 7 -50.85 15.11 16.46
CA ASP A 7 -49.55 15.61 15.99
C ASP A 7 -48.41 14.79 16.63
N ILE A 8 -47.69 14.00 15.82
CA ILE A 8 -46.56 13.19 16.27
C ILE A 8 -45.27 13.99 16.06
N THR A 9 -44.89 14.66 17.14
CA THR A 9 -43.58 15.25 17.40
C THR A 9 -42.44 14.31 17.00
N MET A 10 -41.59 14.74 16.07
CA MET A 10 -40.41 14.01 15.60
C MET A 10 -39.31 14.09 16.67
N THR A 11 -39.26 13.12 17.60
CA THR A 11 -38.20 13.04 18.60
C THR A 11 -36.94 12.38 18.03
N SER A 12 -35.86 13.15 18.05
CA SER A 12 -34.47 12.74 17.82
C SER A 12 -34.06 11.60 18.75
N ALA A 13 -34.16 10.35 18.26
CA ALA A 13 -33.72 9.17 18.97
C ALA A 13 -32.27 8.84 18.57
N ASN A 14 -31.34 9.40 19.36
CA ASN A 14 -30.12 8.75 19.87
C ASN A 14 -29.59 7.57 19.01
N ARG A 15 -28.57 7.82 18.17
CA ARG A 15 -27.83 6.82 17.39
C ARG A 15 -27.07 5.87 18.31
N LYS A 16 -27.79 4.97 18.98
CA LYS A 16 -27.19 3.86 19.71
C LYS A 16 -26.63 2.90 18.68
N CYS A 17 -25.31 2.81 18.62
CA CYS A 17 -24.55 1.79 17.92
C CYS A 17 -25.08 0.42 18.39
N SER A 18 -26.00 -0.15 17.61
CA SER A 18 -26.46 -1.53 17.76
C SER A 18 -25.21 -2.41 17.75
N ALA A 19 -25.07 -3.26 18.76
CA ALA A 19 -23.92 -4.15 18.90
C ALA A 19 -23.67 -4.85 17.56
N VAL A 20 -22.57 -4.47 16.90
CA VAL A 20 -22.33 -4.89 15.53
C VAL A 20 -22.02 -6.40 15.56
N THR A 21 -23.00 -7.20 15.16
CA THR A 21 -22.89 -8.65 14.97
C THR A 21 -23.14 -8.96 13.50
N GLY A 22 -22.38 -9.90 12.92
CA GLY A 22 -22.46 -10.23 11.50
C GLY A 22 -21.65 -9.28 10.60
N SER A 23 -22.19 -8.92 9.42
CA SER A 23 -21.52 -8.17 8.36
C SER A 23 -20.81 -6.89 8.82
N GLY A 24 -21.47 -6.08 9.65
CA GLY A 24 -20.88 -4.82 10.11
C GLY A 24 -19.61 -5.04 10.94
N ARG A 25 -19.52 -6.08 11.79
CA ARG A 25 -18.32 -6.32 12.59
C ARG A 25 -17.17 -6.66 11.67
N LYS A 26 -17.45 -7.51 10.69
CA LYS A 26 -16.46 -7.93 9.73
C LYS A 26 -15.92 -6.78 8.89
N ILE A 27 -16.79 -5.87 8.43
CA ILE A 27 -16.35 -4.66 7.71
C ILE A 27 -15.53 -3.74 8.61
N LYS A 28 -15.92 -3.60 9.88
CA LYS A 28 -15.16 -2.80 10.84
C LYS A 28 -13.75 -3.36 11.05
N ASP A 29 -13.64 -4.67 11.26
CA ASP A 29 -12.33 -5.33 11.42
C ASP A 29 -11.49 -5.20 10.14
N ASN A 30 -12.08 -5.45 8.97
CA ASN A 30 -11.40 -5.28 7.68
C ASN A 30 -10.91 -3.84 7.47
N THR A 31 -11.65 -2.84 7.96
CA THR A 31 -11.26 -1.43 7.88
C THR A 31 -10.02 -1.13 8.72
N ALA A 32 -9.97 -1.66 9.94
CA ALA A 32 -8.77 -1.54 10.78
C ALA A 32 -7.57 -2.22 10.10
N ASP A 33 -7.78 -3.38 9.49
CA ASP A 33 -6.73 -4.10 8.77
C ASP A 33 -6.23 -3.33 7.53
N TRP A 34 -7.11 -2.70 6.76
CA TRP A 34 -6.72 -1.80 5.67
C TRP A 34 -5.77 -0.70 6.14
N HIS A 35 -6.13 0.01 7.21
CA HIS A 35 -5.29 1.05 7.78
C HIS A 35 -3.94 0.50 8.25
N ASN A 36 -3.94 -0.63 8.94
CA ASN A 36 -2.69 -1.26 9.42
C ASN A 36 -1.79 -1.72 8.29
N LEU A 37 -2.36 -2.28 7.21
CA LEU A 37 -1.61 -2.69 6.03
C LEU A 37 -1.00 -1.50 5.30
N ILE A 38 -1.72 -0.38 5.19
CA ILE A 38 -1.23 0.85 4.58
C ILE A 38 -0.09 1.47 5.40
N LEU A 39 -0.22 1.53 6.74
CA LEU A 39 0.88 1.97 7.59
C LEU A 39 2.11 1.07 7.46
N LYS A 40 1.91 -0.25 7.36
CA LYS A 40 3.00 -1.19 7.15
C LYS A 40 3.66 -1.01 5.79
N TRP A 41 2.87 -0.74 4.74
CA TRP A 41 3.36 -0.42 3.41
C TRP A 41 4.31 0.77 3.44
N GLU A 42 3.90 1.90 4.04
CA GLU A 42 4.71 3.12 4.08
C GLU A 42 6.07 2.87 4.76
N LYS A 43 6.07 2.15 5.89
CA LYS A 43 7.31 1.78 6.59
C LYS A 43 8.25 0.93 5.72
N VAL A 44 7.71 -0.06 5.02
CA VAL A 44 8.50 -0.94 4.12
C VAL A 44 8.97 -0.16 2.88
N ASN A 45 8.18 0.80 2.40
CA ASN A 45 8.54 1.69 1.30
C ASN A 45 9.74 2.58 1.64
N GLU A 46 9.76 3.18 2.84
CA GLU A 46 10.90 3.97 3.33
C GLU A 46 12.19 3.12 3.45
N GLU A 47 12.09 1.90 3.98
CA GLU A 47 13.21 0.95 4.04
C GLU A 47 13.74 0.63 2.62
N GLY A 48 12.82 0.43 1.67
CA GLY A 48 13.12 0.19 0.27
C GLY A 48 13.83 1.35 -0.41
N PHE A 49 13.37 2.58 -0.18
CA PHE A 49 13.97 3.78 -0.74
C PHE A 49 15.42 3.92 -0.29
N SER A 50 15.67 3.76 1.01
CA SER A 50 17.02 3.85 1.58
C SER A 50 17.95 2.77 1.02
N THR A 51 17.44 1.55 0.85
CA THR A 51 18.19 0.43 0.25
C THR A 51 18.47 0.66 -1.24
N ALA A 52 17.49 1.15 -2.00
CA ALA A 52 17.65 1.48 -3.42
C ALA A 52 18.67 2.63 -3.63
N ALA A 53 18.63 3.65 -2.78
CA ALA A 53 19.61 4.75 -2.80
C ALA A 53 21.03 4.24 -2.51
N LYS A 54 21.17 3.31 -1.55
CA LYS A 54 22.45 2.64 -1.26
C LYS A 54 23.01 1.91 -2.49
N ILE A 55 22.18 1.15 -3.21
CA ILE A 55 22.57 0.43 -4.44
C ILE A 55 23.13 1.40 -5.48
N ILE A 56 22.43 2.49 -5.75
CA ILE A 56 22.86 3.50 -6.73
C ILE A 56 24.17 4.16 -6.29
N ASN A 57 24.32 4.47 -5.01
CA ASN A 57 25.54 5.09 -4.50
C ASN A 57 26.76 4.18 -4.63
N ILE A 58 26.64 2.89 -4.29
CA ILE A 58 27.71 1.89 -4.47
C ILE A 58 28.15 1.83 -5.94
N ARG A 59 27.18 1.79 -6.87
CA ARG A 59 27.47 1.70 -8.31
C ARG A 59 28.14 2.96 -8.87
N ARG A 60 27.78 4.13 -8.34
CA ARG A 60 28.46 5.39 -8.70
C ARG A 60 29.93 5.36 -8.27
N CYS A 61 30.22 4.96 -7.03
CA CYS A 61 31.61 4.81 -6.56
C CYS A 61 32.42 3.83 -7.42
N GLN A 62 31.84 2.67 -7.77
CA GLN A 62 32.51 1.68 -8.64
C GLN A 62 32.80 2.21 -10.05
N SER A 63 31.93 3.07 -10.58
CA SER A 63 32.10 3.67 -11.91
C SER A 63 33.16 4.77 -11.90
N GLU A 64 33.23 5.57 -10.82
CA GLU A 64 34.26 6.59 -10.61
C GLU A 64 35.65 5.95 -10.45
N ASP A 65 35.79 4.88 -9.66
CA ASP A 65 37.06 4.16 -9.46
C ASP A 65 37.60 3.51 -10.75
N GLN A 66 36.72 3.05 -11.65
CA GLN A 66 37.12 2.50 -12.95
C GLN A 66 37.67 3.58 -13.91
N LEU A 67 37.20 4.82 -13.81
CA LEU A 67 37.68 5.93 -14.64
C LEU A 67 39.04 6.45 -14.16
N VAL A 68 39.30 6.47 -12.85
CA VAL A 68 40.58 6.93 -12.27
C VAL A 68 41.73 5.95 -12.56
N ASN A 69 41.47 4.64 -12.53
CA ASN A 69 42.47 3.59 -12.79
C ASN A 69 42.87 3.41 -14.27
N LYS A 70 42.28 4.15 -15.20
CA LYS A 70 42.65 4.11 -16.63
C LYS A 70 43.80 5.07 -16.99
N SER A 71 44.30 5.83 -16.03
CA SER A 71 45.56 6.58 -16.14
C SER A 71 46.74 5.61 -15.97
N PRO A 72 47.80 5.65 -16.80
CA PRO A 72 48.88 4.67 -16.73
C PRO A 72 49.80 5.01 -15.55
N SER A 73 49.43 4.61 -14.33
CA SER A 73 50.35 4.55 -13.20
C SER A 73 50.65 3.11 -12.82
N PHE A 74 51.94 2.80 -12.70
CA PHE A 74 52.48 1.53 -12.24
C PHE A 74 52.06 1.24 -10.79
N SER A 75 50.90 0.64 -10.57
CA SER A 75 50.50 0.13 -9.26
C SER A 75 50.16 -1.37 -9.32
N SER A 76 50.65 -2.10 -8.32
CA SER A 76 50.62 -3.57 -8.23
C SER A 76 49.20 -4.18 -8.33
N PRO A 77 49.03 -5.34 -9.00
CA PRO A 77 47.71 -5.95 -9.25
C PRO A 77 46.92 -6.39 -8.00
N ALA A 78 47.59 -6.61 -6.87
CA ALA A 78 47.00 -7.24 -5.68
C ALA A 78 45.99 -6.37 -4.92
N THR A 79 46.14 -5.04 -4.99
CA THR A 79 45.31 -4.08 -4.21
C THR A 79 44.03 -3.68 -4.95
N ALA A 80 44.04 -3.69 -6.29
CA ALA A 80 42.85 -3.38 -7.10
C ALA A 80 41.80 -4.51 -7.07
N VAL A 81 42.25 -5.76 -7.00
CA VAL A 81 41.35 -6.94 -6.98
C VAL A 81 40.56 -7.02 -5.67
N SER A 82 41.16 -6.65 -4.53
CA SER A 82 40.52 -6.73 -3.21
C SER A 82 39.43 -5.65 -3.01
N ALA A 83 39.64 -4.43 -3.52
CA ALA A 83 38.63 -3.36 -3.50
C ALA A 83 37.43 -3.65 -4.43
N ALA A 84 37.69 -4.14 -5.65
CA ALA A 84 36.64 -4.52 -6.60
C ALA A 84 35.77 -5.68 -6.09
N THR A 85 36.37 -6.65 -5.38
CA THR A 85 35.65 -7.80 -4.82
C THR A 85 34.76 -7.39 -3.63
N GLY A 86 35.19 -6.43 -2.80
CA GLY A 86 34.40 -5.92 -1.67
C GLY A 86 33.14 -5.16 -2.12
N GLY A 87 33.26 -4.30 -3.13
CA GLY A 87 32.13 -3.54 -3.67
C GLY A 87 31.08 -4.43 -4.34
N ALA A 88 31.50 -5.50 -5.04
CA ALA A 88 30.59 -6.45 -5.68
C ALA A 88 29.76 -7.23 -4.65
N ALA A 89 30.39 -7.66 -3.55
CA ALA A 89 29.69 -8.35 -2.46
C ALA A 89 28.68 -7.44 -1.74
N GLU A 90 29.06 -6.18 -1.47
CA GLU A 90 28.15 -5.21 -0.84
C GLU A 90 26.95 -4.87 -1.74
N LEU A 91 27.18 -4.75 -3.07
CA LEU A 91 26.11 -4.55 -4.03
C LEU A 91 25.13 -5.74 -4.04
N GLN A 92 25.65 -6.96 -4.04
CA GLN A 92 24.83 -8.17 -4.00
C GLN A 92 23.97 -8.24 -2.73
N ASP A 93 24.54 -7.95 -1.56
CA ASP A 93 23.81 -7.90 -0.29
C ASP A 93 22.68 -6.87 -0.32
N ALA A 94 22.98 -5.66 -0.82
CA ALA A 94 21.99 -4.61 -0.96
C ALA A 94 20.84 -5.00 -1.91
N CYS A 95 21.14 -5.67 -3.03
CA CYS A 95 20.14 -6.21 -3.95
C CYS A 95 19.27 -7.30 -3.31
N CYS A 96 19.88 -8.25 -2.58
CA CYS A 96 19.15 -9.27 -1.83
C CYS A 96 18.20 -8.63 -0.80
N LYS A 97 18.68 -7.62 -0.07
CA LYS A 97 17.85 -6.88 0.88
C LYS A 97 16.69 -6.16 0.20
N LEU A 98 16.91 -5.54 -0.96
CA LEU A 98 15.83 -4.89 -1.71
C LEU A 98 14.79 -5.91 -2.20
N GLN A 99 15.23 -7.08 -2.64
CA GLN A 99 14.34 -8.19 -3.00
C GLN A 99 13.47 -8.62 -1.82
N ASP A 100 14.04 -8.76 -0.62
CA ASP A 100 13.27 -9.09 0.59
C ASP A 100 12.24 -8.02 0.95
N ILE A 101 12.59 -6.75 0.78
CA ILE A 101 11.67 -5.62 0.97
C ILE A 101 10.50 -5.71 0.00
N VAL A 102 10.76 -5.95 -1.29
CA VAL A 102 9.68 -6.14 -2.28
C VAL A 102 8.85 -7.38 -1.96
N ASN A 103 9.45 -8.47 -1.49
CA ASN A 103 8.68 -9.65 -1.03
C ASN A 103 7.76 -9.32 0.15
N LYS A 104 8.19 -8.47 1.09
CA LYS A 104 7.32 -7.97 2.17
C LYS A 104 6.15 -7.13 1.60
N MET A 105 6.40 -6.32 0.56
CA MET A 105 5.35 -5.55 -0.13
C MET A 105 4.35 -6.46 -0.84
N VAL A 106 4.83 -7.51 -1.54
CA VAL A 106 3.96 -8.56 -2.12
C VAL A 106 3.07 -9.16 -1.04
N ALA A 107 3.63 -9.56 0.10
CA ALA A 107 2.85 -10.12 1.19
C ALA A 107 1.82 -9.14 1.80
N ILE A 108 2.06 -7.82 1.74
CA ILE A 108 1.06 -6.82 2.13
C ILE A 108 -0.09 -6.81 1.12
N VAL A 109 0.19 -6.74 -0.18
CA VAL A 109 -0.85 -6.71 -1.22
C VAL A 109 -1.65 -8.02 -1.23
N THR A 110 -1.01 -9.18 -1.04
CA THR A 110 -1.74 -10.46 -0.89
C THR A 110 -2.70 -10.45 0.31
N LYS A 111 -2.34 -9.76 1.40
CA LYS A 111 -3.27 -9.56 2.52
C LYS A 111 -4.41 -8.62 2.15
N MET A 112 -4.16 -7.56 1.39
CA MET A 112 -5.21 -6.68 0.85
C MET A 112 -6.18 -7.46 -0.06
N GLU A 113 -5.67 -8.35 -0.92
CA GLU A 113 -6.48 -9.27 -1.73
C GLU A 113 -7.35 -10.19 -0.84
N SER A 114 -6.80 -10.70 0.26
CA SER A 114 -7.56 -11.53 1.20
C SER A 114 -8.69 -10.75 1.90
N LEU A 115 -8.49 -9.45 2.18
CA LEU A 115 -9.55 -8.57 2.67
C LEU A 115 -10.66 -8.41 1.63
N MET A 116 -10.31 -8.33 0.35
CA MET A 116 -11.30 -8.26 -0.75
C MET A 116 -12.10 -9.55 -0.89
N THR A 117 -11.47 -10.71 -0.80
CA THR A 117 -12.19 -12.00 -0.77
C THR A 117 -13.16 -12.06 0.40
N SER A 118 -12.73 -11.58 1.58
CA SER A 118 -13.60 -11.48 2.73
C SER A 118 -14.76 -10.49 2.53
N GLN A 119 -14.52 -9.36 1.86
CA GLN A 119 -15.54 -8.35 1.56
C GLN A 119 -16.59 -8.90 0.59
N ARG A 120 -16.16 -9.66 -0.43
CA ARG A 120 -17.07 -10.36 -1.35
C ARG A 120 -17.98 -11.32 -0.58
N GLY A 121 -17.44 -12.12 0.34
CA GLY A 121 -18.28 -13.01 1.17
C GLY A 121 -19.31 -12.26 2.02
N VAL A 122 -19.01 -11.04 2.47
CA VAL A 122 -19.99 -10.18 3.16
C VAL A 122 -21.08 -9.70 2.21
N GLN A 123 -20.73 -9.35 0.97
CA GLN A 123 -21.67 -8.93 -0.05
C GLN A 123 -22.59 -10.07 -0.49
N ASP A 124 -22.05 -11.27 -0.71
CA ASP A 124 -22.85 -12.46 -1.04
C ASP A 124 -23.86 -12.76 0.08
N LEU A 125 -23.44 -12.60 1.33
CA LEU A 125 -24.33 -12.75 2.48
C LEU A 125 -25.42 -11.68 2.52
N GLU A 126 -25.10 -10.43 2.16
CA GLU A 126 -26.12 -9.38 2.07
C GLU A 126 -27.10 -9.61 0.93
N GLU A 127 -26.63 -10.04 -0.23
CA GLU A 127 -27.48 -10.38 -1.36
C GLU A 127 -28.41 -11.56 -1.01
N PHE A 128 -27.89 -12.57 -0.30
CA PHE A 128 -28.71 -13.67 0.19
C PHE A 128 -29.77 -13.22 1.19
N GLN A 129 -29.44 -12.30 2.12
CA GLN A 129 -30.36 -11.86 3.18
C GLN A 129 -31.38 -10.81 2.73
N PHE A 130 -31.01 -9.93 1.80
CA PHE A 130 -31.79 -8.75 1.43
C PHE A 130 -32.13 -8.66 -0.06
N GLY A 131 -31.67 -9.62 -0.87
CA GLY A 131 -31.81 -9.63 -2.32
C GLY A 131 -30.75 -8.79 -3.03
N PRO A 132 -30.76 -8.76 -4.39
CA PRO A 132 -29.73 -8.09 -5.21
C PRO A 132 -29.68 -6.57 -5.03
N GLU A 133 -30.80 -5.97 -4.62
CA GLU A 133 -30.91 -4.56 -4.25
C GLU A 133 -30.10 -4.24 -2.97
N GLY A 134 -29.86 -5.25 -2.11
CA GLY A 134 -29.19 -5.11 -0.83
C GLY A 134 -30.08 -4.46 0.24
N ARG A 135 -29.48 -4.06 1.36
CA ARG A 135 -30.21 -3.34 2.42
C ARG A 135 -30.71 -1.99 1.92
N LYS A 136 -31.95 -1.64 2.29
CA LYS A 136 -32.53 -0.30 2.07
C LYS A 136 -31.97 0.78 2.99
N ILE A 137 -31.28 0.37 4.06
CA ILE A 137 -30.73 1.25 5.08
C ILE A 137 -29.20 1.09 5.05
N PRO A 138 -28.42 2.19 5.23
CA PRO A 138 -26.98 2.11 5.40
C PRO A 138 -26.57 1.09 6.47
N LEU A 139 -25.44 0.42 6.25
CA LEU A 139 -24.89 -0.53 7.20
C LEU A 139 -24.22 0.18 8.39
N PHE A 140 -23.62 1.35 8.13
CA PHE A 140 -23.08 2.24 9.15
C PHE A 140 -23.72 3.63 9.08
N HIS A 141 -22.94 4.70 8.89
CA HIS A 141 -23.45 6.07 8.90
C HIS A 141 -24.20 6.36 7.60
N THR A 142 -23.46 6.38 6.49
CA THR A 142 -24.04 6.68 5.17
C THR A 142 -23.82 5.56 4.17
N TRP A 143 -22.92 4.61 4.47
CA TRP A 143 -22.53 3.59 3.50
C TRP A 143 -23.28 2.27 3.63
N ASN A 144 -23.61 1.69 2.47
CA ASN A 144 -23.98 0.29 2.31
C ASN A 144 -22.76 -0.58 1.97
N THR A 145 -22.93 -1.91 1.92
CA THR A 145 -21.82 -2.86 1.67
C THR A 145 -21.19 -2.71 0.29
N LYS A 146 -21.96 -2.32 -0.74
CA LYS A 146 -21.45 -2.07 -2.09
C LYS A 146 -20.47 -0.89 -2.10
N GLN A 147 -20.72 0.14 -1.31
CA GLN A 147 -19.80 1.28 -1.17
C GLN A 147 -18.49 0.87 -0.48
N PHE A 148 -18.54 0.04 0.57
CA PHE A 148 -17.33 -0.51 1.19
C PHE A 148 -16.52 -1.39 0.22
N GLU A 149 -17.21 -2.22 -0.57
CA GLU A 149 -16.57 -3.05 -1.60
C GLU A 149 -15.88 -2.19 -2.66
N SER A 150 -16.61 -1.25 -3.29
CA SER A 150 -16.05 -0.36 -4.32
C SER A 150 -14.85 0.44 -3.80
N THR A 151 -14.96 0.94 -2.57
CA THR A 151 -13.86 1.68 -1.91
C THR A 151 -12.64 0.79 -1.69
N SER A 152 -12.84 -0.44 -1.22
CA SER A 152 -11.76 -1.38 -0.96
C SER A 152 -11.11 -1.88 -2.25
N CYS A 153 -11.89 -2.10 -3.31
CA CYS A 153 -11.39 -2.40 -4.66
C CYS A 153 -10.45 -1.29 -5.15
N PHE A 154 -10.89 -0.03 -5.05
CA PHE A 154 -10.08 1.11 -5.44
C PHE A 154 -8.74 1.14 -4.68
N LEU A 155 -8.75 0.90 -3.36
CA LEU A 155 -7.50 0.82 -2.60
C LEU A 155 -6.61 -0.31 -3.11
N LEU A 156 -7.15 -1.53 -3.29
CA LEU A 156 -6.38 -2.66 -3.78
C LEU A 156 -5.73 -2.38 -5.15
N ASP A 157 -6.47 -1.79 -6.08
CA ASP A 157 -6.00 -1.52 -7.44
C ASP A 157 -4.80 -0.57 -7.43
N ILE A 158 -4.86 0.48 -6.61
CA ILE A 158 -3.79 1.46 -6.47
C ILE A 158 -2.51 0.82 -5.91
N TYR A 159 -2.61 0.05 -4.82
CA TYR A 159 -1.44 -0.62 -4.23
C TYR A 159 -0.89 -1.73 -5.13
N SER A 160 -1.74 -2.41 -5.89
CA SER A 160 -1.31 -3.42 -6.86
C SER A 160 -0.54 -2.80 -8.02
N GLN A 161 -0.95 -1.61 -8.50
CA GLN A 161 -0.21 -0.87 -9.53
C GLN A 161 1.13 -0.38 -9.01
N GLU A 162 1.16 0.20 -7.81
CA GLU A 162 2.42 0.65 -7.20
C GLU A 162 3.38 -0.53 -6.97
N LEU A 163 2.89 -1.69 -6.52
CA LEU A 163 3.71 -2.89 -6.34
C LEU A 163 4.35 -3.34 -7.67
N LYS A 164 3.60 -3.35 -8.77
CA LYS A 164 4.15 -3.69 -10.09
C LYS A 164 5.31 -2.78 -10.46
N LEU A 165 5.18 -1.47 -10.21
CA LEU A 165 6.27 -0.52 -10.42
C LEU A 165 7.48 -0.84 -9.53
N LYS A 166 7.29 -1.14 -8.24
CA LYS A 166 8.42 -1.52 -7.35
C LYS A 166 9.13 -2.78 -7.83
N GLN A 167 8.38 -3.77 -8.33
CA GLN A 167 8.93 -4.99 -8.90
C GLN A 167 9.75 -4.68 -10.17
N THR A 168 9.24 -3.82 -11.06
CA THR A 168 10.00 -3.37 -12.23
C THR A 168 11.30 -2.67 -11.82
N ILE A 169 11.23 -1.73 -10.87
CA ILE A 169 12.43 -1.02 -10.40
C ILE A 169 13.44 -2.02 -9.84
N LEU A 170 13.02 -2.98 -9.02
CA LEU A 170 13.91 -4.01 -8.47
C LEU A 170 14.67 -4.78 -9.57
N GLN A 171 14.00 -5.15 -10.65
CA GLN A 171 14.64 -5.86 -11.76
C GLN A 171 15.63 -4.99 -12.52
N GLU A 172 15.40 -3.67 -12.63
CA GLU A 172 16.21 -2.79 -13.47
C GLU A 172 17.34 -2.06 -12.72
N LEU A 173 17.18 -1.82 -11.41
CA LEU A 173 18.01 -0.90 -10.63
C LEU A 173 19.50 -1.26 -10.64
N ALA A 174 19.82 -2.55 -10.50
CA ALA A 174 21.20 -3.03 -10.46
C ALA A 174 21.88 -3.02 -11.83
N HIS A 175 21.10 -3.08 -12.92
CA HIS A 175 21.60 -3.19 -14.29
C HIS A 175 21.69 -1.83 -15.01
N THR A 176 20.99 -0.81 -14.52
CA THR A 176 20.89 0.50 -15.18
C THR A 176 22.18 1.29 -15.14
N THR A 177 22.83 1.57 -16.27
CA THR A 177 24.11 2.33 -16.31
C THR A 177 23.93 3.85 -16.35
N THR A 178 22.76 4.34 -16.73
CA THR A 178 22.47 5.77 -16.87
C THR A 178 22.08 6.40 -15.54
N SER A 179 22.84 7.40 -15.09
CA SER A 179 22.58 8.11 -13.83
C SER A 179 21.20 8.76 -13.78
N ASP A 180 20.74 9.36 -14.87
CA ASP A 180 19.42 10.01 -14.92
C ASP A 180 18.28 9.00 -14.70
N LEU A 181 18.41 7.80 -15.28
CA LEU A 181 17.41 6.75 -15.11
C LEU A 181 17.40 6.19 -13.68
N CYS A 182 18.57 6.07 -13.03
CA CYS A 182 18.66 5.74 -11.61
C CYS A 182 17.92 6.77 -10.73
N MET A 183 18.06 8.07 -11.05
CA MET A 183 17.34 9.14 -10.34
C MET A 183 15.83 9.09 -10.58
N VAL A 184 15.40 8.75 -11.79
CA VAL A 184 13.98 8.50 -12.09
C VAL A 184 13.45 7.36 -11.24
N TYR A 185 14.15 6.23 -11.15
CA TYR A 185 13.73 5.11 -10.31
C TYR A 185 13.65 5.47 -8.83
N LEU A 186 14.63 6.21 -8.29
CA LEU A 186 14.55 6.70 -6.90
C LEU A 186 13.36 7.63 -6.69
N SER A 187 13.11 8.53 -7.63
CA SER A 187 12.00 9.46 -7.56
C SER A 187 10.65 8.72 -7.60
N CYS A 188 10.50 7.76 -8.51
CA CYS A 188 9.35 6.86 -8.56
C CYS A 188 9.19 6.08 -7.25
N TRP A 189 10.30 5.59 -6.68
CA TRP A 189 10.23 4.87 -5.41
C TRP A 189 9.74 5.75 -4.27
N LEU A 190 10.31 6.96 -4.15
CA LEU A 190 10.01 7.93 -3.09
C LEU A 190 8.57 8.45 -3.18
N HIS A 191 8.17 8.89 -4.36
CA HIS A 191 6.92 9.62 -4.56
C HIS A 191 5.70 8.74 -4.79
N GLN A 192 5.88 7.44 -5.05
CA GLN A 192 4.81 6.46 -5.20
C GLN A 192 3.72 6.93 -6.19
N PRO A 193 4.06 7.12 -7.48
CA PRO A 193 3.24 7.88 -8.43
C PRO A 193 1.82 7.33 -8.63
N PHE A 194 1.57 6.05 -8.34
CA PHE A 194 0.23 5.47 -8.41
C PHE A 194 -0.60 5.74 -7.14
N ILE A 195 0.04 6.05 -6.00
CA ILE A 195 -0.64 6.37 -4.75
C ILE A 195 -0.98 7.86 -4.71
N HIS A 196 -2.13 8.21 -5.28
CA HIS A 196 -2.62 9.58 -5.31
C HIS A 196 -3.07 10.10 -3.93
N PRO A 197 -3.10 11.43 -3.70
CA PRO A 197 -3.66 12.01 -2.46
C PRO A 197 -5.09 11.55 -2.16
N GLN A 198 -5.88 11.26 -3.20
CA GLN A 198 -7.23 10.71 -3.08
C GLN A 198 -7.25 9.38 -2.30
N THR A 199 -6.21 8.55 -2.39
CA THR A 199 -6.12 7.28 -1.66
C THR A 199 -6.18 7.49 -0.14
N ARG A 200 -5.54 8.54 0.37
CA ARG A 200 -5.60 8.89 1.80
C ARG A 200 -6.98 9.37 2.20
N LEU A 201 -7.61 10.21 1.38
CA LEU A 201 -8.99 10.67 1.62
C LEU A 201 -9.96 9.49 1.63
N THR A 202 -9.79 8.55 0.70
CA THR A 202 -10.60 7.34 0.61
C THR A 202 -10.45 6.45 1.86
N LEU A 203 -9.22 6.29 2.38
CA LEU A 203 -8.99 5.56 3.62
C LEU A 203 -9.61 6.28 4.83
N GLU A 204 -9.46 7.59 4.94
CA GLU A 204 -10.06 8.36 6.04
C GLU A 204 -11.59 8.32 6.00
N ALA A 205 -12.20 8.34 4.80
CA ALA A 205 -13.64 8.14 4.65
C ALA A 205 -14.09 6.76 5.17
N LEU A 206 -13.35 5.70 4.84
CA LEU A 206 -13.62 4.34 5.33
C LEU A 206 -13.52 4.25 6.86
N LEU A 207 -12.52 4.92 7.46
CA LEU A 207 -12.33 4.98 8.91
C LEU A 207 -13.41 5.79 9.63
N LEU A 208 -13.86 6.91 9.04
CA LEU A 208 -14.97 7.72 9.54
C LEU A 208 -16.27 6.92 9.50
N GLU A 209 -16.59 6.29 8.37
CA GLU A 209 -17.83 5.53 8.18
C GLU A 209 -17.96 4.36 9.16
N THR A 210 -16.86 3.70 9.49
CA THR A 210 -16.86 2.58 10.45
C THR A 210 -16.65 3.00 11.92
N GLY A 211 -16.51 4.31 12.18
CA GLY A 211 -16.36 4.87 13.52
C GLY A 211 -14.99 4.62 14.17
N HIS A 212 -13.94 4.43 13.36
CA HIS A 212 -12.55 4.46 13.85
C HIS A 212 -12.01 5.89 13.98
N ARG A 213 -12.63 6.84 13.28
CA ARG A 213 -12.40 8.28 13.40
C ARG A 213 -13.67 8.95 13.92
N PRO A 214 -13.54 10.00 14.76
CA PRO A 214 -14.69 10.81 15.15
C PRO A 214 -15.21 11.61 13.96
N LEU A 215 -16.53 11.83 13.92
CA LEU A 215 -17.20 12.72 12.97
C LEU A 215 -17.06 14.19 13.38
#